data_AF-A0A9E0VDR4-F1
#
_entry.id   AF-A0A9E0VDR4-F1
#
_cell.length_a   1.000
_cell.length_b   1.000
_cell.length_c   1.000
_cell.angle_alpha   90.00
_cell.angle_beta   90.00
_cell.angle_gamma   90.00
#
_symmetry.space_group_name_H-M   'P 1'
#
loop_
_entity.id
_entity.type
_entity.pdbx_description
1 polymer ?
#
loop_
_entity_poly.entity_id
_entity_poly.type
_entity_poly.pdbx_seq_one_letter_code
_entity_poly.pdbx_strand_id
1 'polypeptide(L)'
;MKKTITKPEIARRIACSIVFVVICGISLFAWQRNARLQTRGDSRKDEAQIAAKEDSPNGPAAVRAAGRGNPFVNFKDGTDLELPSGVAGELSPAALLAAADFDSDGIADLVTADSAGRLQFYKGGDAARRGATAEERLAGERQPFELTNRSFSLKIVPDFLFAGDFDADGRPDILAAAKGTSFLEVMSGDGR
;
A
#
# COMPACT_ATOMS: atom_id res chain seq x y z
N MET A 1 14.84 -16.25 76.96
CA MET A 1 15.19 -14.81 76.96
C MET A 1 14.60 -14.14 75.72
N LYS A 2 13.51 -13.37 75.85
CA LYS A 2 12.92 -12.60 74.74
C LYS A 2 13.68 -11.27 74.62
N LYS A 3 14.38 -11.04 73.51
CA LYS A 3 15.01 -9.74 73.20
C LYS A 3 13.89 -8.73 72.89
N THR A 4 13.62 -7.82 73.80
CA THR A 4 12.74 -6.67 73.57
C THR A 4 13.47 -5.65 72.70
N ILE A 5 13.06 -5.54 71.44
CA ILE A 5 13.53 -4.53 70.49
C ILE A 5 13.04 -3.17 71.00
N THR A 6 13.97 -2.24 71.19
CA THR A 6 13.64 -0.92 71.73
C THR A 6 13.19 0.02 70.61
N LYS A 7 12.23 0.91 70.91
CA LYS A 7 11.61 1.88 70.00
C LYS A 7 12.57 2.63 69.04
N PRO A 8 13.81 3.02 69.41
CA PRO A 8 14.74 3.66 68.48
C PRO A 8 15.30 2.75 67.36
N GLU A 9 15.38 1.43 67.57
CA GLU A 9 15.88 0.49 66.53
C GLU A 9 14.89 0.30 65.38
N ILE A 10 13.59 0.37 65.67
CA ILE A 10 12.53 0.28 64.66
C ILE A 10 12.55 1.51 63.76
N ALA A 11 12.71 2.71 64.34
CA ALA A 11 12.79 3.96 63.58
C ALA A 11 13.99 3.98 62.62
N ARG A 12 15.15 3.47 63.05
CA ARG A 12 16.36 3.41 62.21
C ARG A 12 16.23 2.44 61.03
N ARG A 13 15.51 1.32 61.23
CA ARG A 13 15.27 0.33 60.16
C ARG A 13 14.26 0.85 59.12
N ILE A 14 13.21 1.55 59.56
CA ILE A 14 12.22 2.16 58.65
C ILE A 14 12.88 3.28 57.81
N ALA A 15 13.72 4.12 58.42
CA ALA A 15 14.44 5.16 57.70
C ALA A 15 15.35 4.61 56.60
N CYS A 16 16.11 3.54 56.88
CA CYS A 16 16.95 2.88 55.87
C CYS A 16 16.15 2.28 54.70
N SER A 17 14.98 1.69 54.97
CA SER A 17 14.13 1.12 53.91
C SER A 17 13.53 2.19 52.99
N ILE A 18 13.13 3.34 53.53
CA ILE A 18 12.58 4.45 52.72
C ILE A 18 13.67 5.03 51.80
N VAL A 19 14.88 5.24 52.31
CA VAL A 19 16.00 5.75 51.51
C VAL A 19 16.34 4.79 50.36
N PHE A 20 16.32 3.48 50.61
CA PHE A 20 16.59 2.48 49.58
C PHE A 20 15.55 2.50 48.44
N VAL A 21 14.25 2.60 48.78
CA VAL A 21 13.17 2.67 47.78
C VAL A 21 13.27 3.95 46.94
N VAL A 22 13.62 5.08 47.54
CA VAL A 22 13.81 6.35 46.81
C VAL A 22 14.98 6.26 45.84
N ILE A 23 16.11 5.67 46.24
CA ILE A 23 17.29 5.50 45.36
C ILE A 23 16.94 4.58 44.17
N CYS A 24 16.30 3.44 44.41
CA CYS A 24 15.87 2.54 43.33
C CYS A 24 14.88 3.21 42.37
N GLY A 25 13.96 4.03 42.87
CA GLY A 25 12.99 4.78 42.06
C GLY A 25 13.68 5.81 41.14
N ILE A 26 14.66 6.55 41.65
CA ILE A 26 15.41 7.55 40.88
C ILE A 26 16.24 6.88 39.77
N SER A 27 16.90 5.75 40.07
CA SER A 27 17.66 4.99 39.07
C SER A 27 16.77 4.42 37.97
N LEU A 28 15.58 3.90 38.31
CA LEU A 28 14.62 3.39 37.32
C LEU A 28 14.09 4.51 36.42
N PHE A 29 13.79 5.68 36.99
CA PHE A 29 13.33 6.85 36.23
C PHE A 29 14.43 7.39 35.29
N ALA A 30 15.68 7.45 35.75
CA ALA A 30 16.81 7.86 34.93
C ALA A 30 17.06 6.89 33.76
N TRP A 31 16.96 5.58 34.01
CA TRP A 31 17.07 4.55 32.96
C TRP A 31 15.95 4.66 31.93
N GLN A 32 14.69 4.81 32.37
CA GLN A 32 13.54 5.00 31.49
C GLN A 32 13.67 6.26 30.61
N ARG A 33 14.23 7.35 31.14
CA ARG A 33 14.45 8.59 30.38
C ARG A 33 15.54 8.43 29.31
N ASN A 34 16.61 7.70 29.63
CA ASN A 34 17.71 7.46 28.70
C ASN A 34 17.29 6.55 27.52
N ALA A 35 16.50 5.51 27.79
CA ALA A 35 15.97 4.62 26.75
C ALA A 35 15.07 5.36 25.72
N ARG A 36 14.30 6.37 26.16
CA ARG A 36 13.47 7.20 25.27
C ARG A 36 14.27 8.20 24.42
N LEU A 37 15.48 8.59 24.85
CA LEU A 37 16.33 9.50 24.09
C LEU A 37 17.09 8.77 22.97
N GLN A 38 17.50 7.52 23.22
CA GLN A 38 18.19 6.71 22.21
C GLN A 38 17.27 6.34 21.04
N THR A 39 16.04 5.89 21.31
CA THR A 39 15.04 5.57 20.27
C THR A 39 14.68 6.77 19.39
N ARG A 40 14.59 7.97 19.97
CA ARG A 40 14.27 9.21 19.22
C ARG A 40 15.42 9.73 18.36
N GLY A 41 16.66 9.36 18.68
CA GLY A 41 17.86 9.76 17.94
C GLY A 41 18.12 8.91 16.69
N ASP A 42 17.76 7.63 16.73
CA ASP A 42 17.92 6.69 15.62
C ASP A 42 16.95 7.02 14.48
N SER A 43 15.65 7.15 14.78
CA SER A 43 14.62 7.43 13.77
C SER A 43 14.87 8.73 12.99
N ARG A 44 15.45 9.75 13.63
CA ARG A 44 15.75 11.04 12.96
C ARG A 44 16.89 10.96 11.96
N LYS A 45 17.84 10.05 12.18
CA LYS A 45 18.97 9.85 11.27
C LYS A 45 18.54 9.00 10.09
N ASP A 46 17.66 8.03 10.33
CA ASP A 46 17.07 7.20 9.28
C ASP A 46 16.17 8.04 8.36
N GLU A 47 15.30 8.90 8.92
CA GLU A 47 14.45 9.82 8.14
C GLU A 47 15.27 10.76 7.24
N ALA A 48 16.38 11.31 7.76
CA ALA A 48 17.23 12.23 7.00
C ALA A 48 18.03 11.52 5.89
N GLN A 49 18.39 10.25 6.08
CA GLN A 49 19.09 9.46 5.06
C GLN A 49 18.14 8.90 3.99
N ILE A 50 16.90 8.58 4.35
CA ILE A 50 15.85 8.17 3.41
C ILE A 50 15.47 9.34 2.51
N ALA A 51 15.23 10.53 3.08
CA ALA A 51 14.88 11.73 2.31
C ALA A 51 15.97 12.18 1.30
N ALA A 52 17.24 11.90 1.57
CA ALA A 52 18.35 12.28 0.69
C ALA A 52 18.60 11.29 -0.47
N LYS A 53 18.08 10.06 -0.38
CA LYS A 53 18.29 9.01 -1.40
C LYS A 53 17.20 8.99 -2.48
N GLU A 54 16.04 9.59 -2.21
CA GLU A 54 14.84 9.53 -3.06
C GLU A 54 14.80 10.59 -4.18
N ASP A 55 15.70 11.60 -4.17
CA ASP A 55 15.63 12.73 -5.12
C ASP A 55 16.50 12.56 -6.38
N SER A 56 16.77 11.31 -6.81
CA SER A 56 17.53 11.09 -8.05
C SER A 56 16.67 11.41 -9.28
N PRO A 57 17.05 12.37 -10.14
CA PRO A 57 16.28 12.77 -11.33
C PRO A 57 16.22 11.70 -12.44
N ASN A 58 16.89 10.55 -12.25
CA ASN A 58 16.91 9.41 -13.17
C ASN A 58 16.20 8.15 -12.59
N GLY A 59 15.44 8.29 -11.50
CA GLY A 59 14.55 7.21 -11.04
C GLY A 59 13.39 6.98 -12.02
N PRO A 60 12.85 5.75 -12.12
CA PRO A 60 11.68 5.50 -12.94
C PRO A 60 10.50 6.38 -12.48
N ALA A 61 9.62 6.74 -13.42
CA ALA A 61 8.74 7.90 -13.32
C ALA A 61 7.60 7.71 -12.30
N ALA A 62 7.92 7.82 -11.01
CA ALA A 62 6.94 7.85 -9.94
C ALA A 62 6.16 9.18 -9.94
N VAL A 63 4.83 9.11 -9.90
CA VAL A 63 3.97 10.27 -9.61
C VAL A 63 4.24 10.69 -8.15
N ARG A 64 4.92 11.82 -7.94
CA ARG A 64 5.28 12.29 -6.59
C ARG A 64 4.12 13.07 -5.95
N ALA A 65 3.38 12.41 -5.06
CA ALA A 65 2.31 13.04 -4.31
C ALA A 65 2.71 13.43 -2.88
N ALA A 66 3.76 12.85 -2.30
CA ALA A 66 4.45 13.23 -1.06
C ALA A 66 3.55 13.79 0.08
N GLY A 67 2.35 13.23 0.28
CA GLY A 67 1.40 13.72 1.28
C GLY A 67 0.91 15.16 1.06
N ARG A 68 1.03 15.69 -0.16
CA ARG A 68 0.58 17.02 -0.55
C ARG A 68 -0.86 16.95 -1.06
N GLY A 69 -1.74 17.67 -0.38
CA GLY A 69 -3.14 17.82 -0.76
C GLY A 69 -4.02 17.92 0.47
N ASN A 70 -4.36 19.14 0.89
CA ASN A 70 -5.52 19.32 1.78
C ASN A 70 -6.75 19.50 0.87
N PRO A 71 -7.42 18.40 0.45
CA PRO A 71 -8.73 18.10 1.04
C PRO A 71 -9.13 16.59 1.00
N PHE A 72 -9.50 15.97 2.13
CA PHE A 72 -10.15 14.63 2.25
C PHE A 72 -9.41 13.36 1.74
N VAL A 73 -8.48 13.45 0.79
CA VAL A 73 -7.71 12.31 0.24
C VAL A 73 -6.23 12.66 0.18
N ASN A 74 -5.38 11.84 0.81
CA ASN A 74 -3.93 11.97 0.75
C ASN A 74 -3.36 10.88 -0.16
N PHE A 75 -2.72 11.28 -1.25
CA PHE A 75 -2.02 10.36 -2.14
C PHE A 75 -0.59 10.11 -1.62
N LYS A 76 -0.15 8.85 -1.68
CA LYS A 76 1.25 8.46 -1.51
C LYS A 76 1.97 8.58 -2.84
N ASP A 77 3.30 8.59 -2.82
CA ASP A 77 4.07 8.51 -4.04
C ASP A 77 3.69 7.26 -4.83
N GLY A 78 3.50 7.45 -6.13
CA GLY A 78 3.23 6.39 -7.08
C GLY A 78 4.43 5.46 -7.16
N THR A 79 4.19 4.24 -7.62
CA THR A 79 5.26 3.32 -7.94
C THR A 79 5.05 2.78 -9.33
N ASP A 80 6.13 2.56 -10.05
CA ASP A 80 6.07 1.92 -11.34
C ASP A 80 5.51 0.50 -11.19
N LEU A 81 4.59 0.20 -12.09
CA LEU A 81 3.98 -1.11 -12.20
C LEU A 81 4.48 -1.71 -13.51
N GLU A 82 5.39 -2.67 -13.38
CA GLU A 82 5.73 -3.54 -14.50
C GLU A 82 4.62 -4.59 -14.61
N LEU A 83 3.69 -4.36 -15.54
CA LEU A 83 2.69 -5.39 -15.86
C LEU A 83 3.41 -6.58 -16.50
N PRO A 84 3.11 -7.83 -16.10
CA PRO A 84 3.65 -9.00 -16.77
C PRO A 84 3.31 -8.92 -18.26
N SER A 85 4.32 -8.83 -19.10
CA SER A 85 4.20 -8.98 -20.55
C SER A 85 4.00 -10.47 -20.86
N GLY A 86 2.81 -10.99 -20.60
CA GLY A 86 2.52 -12.36 -21.00
C GLY A 86 2.41 -12.48 -22.50
N VAL A 87 3.10 -13.49 -23.00
CA VAL A 87 3.24 -13.91 -24.39
C VAL A 87 3.84 -12.86 -25.35
N ALA A 88 5.16 -12.97 -25.50
CA ALA A 88 5.91 -12.46 -26.63
C ALA A 88 5.19 -12.78 -27.95
N GLY A 89 4.74 -11.74 -28.65
CA GLY A 89 4.12 -11.90 -29.97
C GLY A 89 3.47 -10.64 -30.50
N GLU A 90 2.38 -10.15 -29.90
CA GLU A 90 1.49 -9.24 -30.62
C GLU A 90 0.73 -8.22 -29.74
N LEU A 91 1.04 -8.07 -28.45
CA LEU A 91 0.39 -7.03 -27.64
C LEU A 91 1.10 -5.71 -27.89
N SER A 92 0.51 -4.89 -28.77
CA SER A 92 0.77 -3.44 -28.81
C SER A 92 0.68 -2.89 -27.38
N PRO A 93 1.55 -1.93 -26.98
CA PRO A 93 1.51 -1.37 -25.63
C PRO A 93 0.08 -0.98 -25.30
N ALA A 94 -0.41 -1.40 -24.13
CA ALA A 94 -1.76 -1.11 -23.66
C ALA A 94 -2.07 0.37 -23.89
N ALA A 95 -2.99 0.65 -24.83
CA ALA A 95 -3.33 2.01 -25.21
C ALA A 95 -4.35 2.60 -24.24
N LEU A 96 -5.21 1.75 -23.68
CA LEU A 96 -6.29 2.12 -22.77
C LEU A 96 -6.36 1.15 -21.60
N LEU A 97 -6.93 1.63 -20.50
CA LEU A 97 -7.15 0.86 -19.28
C LEU A 97 -8.46 1.24 -18.59
N ALA A 98 -9.06 0.27 -17.92
CA ALA A 98 -10.20 0.44 -17.03
C ALA A 98 -10.02 -0.47 -15.81
N ALA A 99 -10.49 -0.02 -14.64
CA ALA A 99 -10.39 -0.77 -13.39
C ALA A 99 -11.77 -0.91 -12.75
N ALA A 100 -12.06 -2.11 -12.28
CA ALA A 100 -13.25 -2.46 -11.50
C ALA A 100 -13.03 -3.83 -10.82
N ASP A 101 -13.87 -4.22 -9.88
CA ASP A 101 -13.86 -5.54 -9.24
C ASP A 101 -14.62 -6.54 -10.12
N PHE A 102 -13.98 -7.01 -11.19
CA PHE A 102 -14.61 -7.82 -12.24
C PHE A 102 -14.88 -9.25 -11.78
N ASP A 103 -14.20 -9.75 -10.75
CA ASP A 103 -14.45 -11.07 -10.17
C ASP A 103 -15.15 -11.05 -8.80
N SER A 104 -15.57 -9.87 -8.33
CA SER A 104 -16.34 -9.66 -7.11
C SER A 104 -15.63 -10.14 -5.83
N ASP A 105 -14.30 -10.12 -5.81
CA ASP A 105 -13.50 -10.52 -4.64
C ASP A 105 -13.20 -9.35 -3.67
N GLY A 106 -13.61 -8.14 -4.04
CA GLY A 106 -13.42 -6.91 -3.26
C GLY A 106 -12.09 -6.23 -3.52
N ILE A 107 -11.30 -6.70 -4.49
CA ILE A 107 -10.06 -6.10 -4.96
C ILE A 107 -10.29 -5.61 -6.39
N ALA A 108 -9.88 -4.37 -6.68
CA ALA A 108 -9.99 -3.87 -8.04
C ALA A 108 -9.04 -4.63 -8.98
N ASP A 109 -9.60 -5.15 -10.07
CA ASP A 109 -8.90 -5.71 -11.20
C ASP A 109 -8.56 -4.62 -12.23
N LEU A 110 -7.80 -4.99 -13.26
CA LEU A 110 -7.43 -4.13 -14.38
C LEU A 110 -7.73 -4.83 -15.70
N VAL A 111 -8.34 -4.09 -16.63
CA VAL A 111 -8.45 -4.47 -18.04
C VAL A 111 -7.69 -3.47 -18.86
N THR A 112 -6.87 -3.95 -19.79
CA THR A 112 -6.20 -3.13 -20.79
C THR A 112 -6.77 -3.42 -22.17
N ALA A 113 -6.72 -2.44 -23.08
CA ALA A 113 -7.00 -2.63 -24.49
C ALA A 113 -5.78 -2.26 -25.32
N ASP A 114 -5.43 -3.09 -26.29
CA ASP A 114 -4.42 -2.77 -27.29
C ASP A 114 -5.03 -2.01 -28.48
N SER A 115 -4.17 -1.52 -29.39
CA SER A 115 -4.60 -0.77 -30.58
C SER A 115 -5.37 -1.61 -31.61
N ALA A 116 -5.48 -2.93 -31.42
CA ALA A 116 -6.30 -3.81 -32.24
C ALA A 116 -7.66 -4.11 -31.58
N GLY A 117 -7.95 -3.51 -30.41
CA GLY A 117 -9.18 -3.75 -29.66
C GLY A 117 -9.19 -5.08 -28.90
N ARG A 118 -8.02 -5.71 -28.69
CA ARG A 118 -7.94 -6.87 -27.80
C ARG A 118 -7.84 -6.39 -26.35
N LEU A 119 -8.77 -6.90 -25.55
CA LEU A 119 -8.80 -6.73 -24.11
C LEU A 119 -7.95 -7.80 -23.43
N GLN A 120 -7.16 -7.40 -22.43
CA GLN A 120 -6.40 -8.30 -21.57
C GLN A 120 -6.73 -8.02 -20.11
N PHE A 121 -7.10 -9.07 -19.38
CA PHE A 121 -7.48 -8.99 -17.97
C PHE A 121 -6.29 -9.28 -17.04
N TYR A 122 -6.19 -8.49 -15.99
CA TYR A 122 -5.25 -8.66 -14.90
C TYR A 122 -6.02 -8.66 -13.58
N LYS A 123 -5.90 -9.75 -12.83
CA LYS A 123 -6.57 -9.93 -11.54
C LYS A 123 -5.90 -9.09 -10.47
N GLY A 124 -6.69 -8.41 -9.65
CA GLY A 124 -6.27 -7.71 -8.46
C GLY A 124 -5.70 -8.69 -7.44
N GLY A 125 -4.42 -8.57 -7.14
CA GLY A 125 -3.75 -9.38 -6.14
C GLY A 125 -3.92 -8.81 -4.73
N ASP A 126 -3.64 -9.64 -3.75
CA ASP A 126 -3.61 -9.27 -2.32
C ASP A 126 -2.73 -8.04 -2.01
N ALA A 127 -1.69 -7.80 -2.83
CA ALA A 127 -0.83 -6.62 -2.74
C ALA A 127 -1.56 -5.32 -3.09
N ALA A 128 -2.59 -5.37 -3.95
CA ALA A 128 -3.46 -4.23 -4.23
C ALA A 128 -4.39 -3.92 -3.04
N ARG A 129 -4.82 -4.94 -2.29
CA ARG A 129 -5.74 -4.78 -1.15
C ARG A 129 -5.10 -4.10 0.06
N ARG A 130 -3.89 -4.52 0.44
CA ARG A 130 -3.26 -4.09 1.70
C ARG A 130 -2.28 -2.95 1.54
N GLY A 131 -1.90 -2.61 0.31
CA GLY A 131 -0.73 -1.80 0.04
C GLY A 131 0.50 -2.53 0.54
N ALA A 132 1.21 -3.23 -0.35
CA ALA A 132 2.43 -3.94 0.02
C ALA A 132 3.40 -3.01 0.77
N THR A 133 3.97 -3.49 1.88
CA THR A 133 5.03 -2.80 2.61
C THR A 133 6.23 -2.55 1.69
N ALA A 134 7.05 -1.56 2.01
CA ALA A 134 8.24 -1.26 1.21
C ALA A 134 9.15 -2.49 1.08
N GLU A 135 9.26 -3.33 2.12
CA GLU A 135 10.01 -4.58 2.07
C GLU A 135 9.37 -5.63 1.13
N GLU A 136 8.06 -5.86 1.23
CA GLU A 136 7.33 -6.80 0.34
C GLU A 136 7.40 -6.38 -1.13
N ARG A 137 7.40 -5.06 -1.40
CA ARG A 137 7.57 -4.51 -2.74
C ARG A 137 8.99 -4.71 -3.27
N LEU A 138 10.01 -4.44 -2.45
CA LEU A 138 11.41 -4.52 -2.85
C LEU A 138 11.88 -5.97 -3.06
N ALA A 139 11.28 -6.91 -2.33
CA ALA A 139 11.52 -8.34 -2.50
C ALA A 139 10.88 -8.90 -3.78
N GLY A 140 10.04 -8.13 -4.48
CA GLY A 140 9.33 -8.57 -5.69
C GLY A 140 8.36 -9.73 -5.43
N GLU A 141 8.03 -10.00 -4.17
CA GLU A 141 7.31 -11.20 -3.75
C GLU A 141 5.82 -11.16 -4.13
N ARG A 142 5.25 -9.97 -4.37
CA ARG A 142 3.81 -9.80 -4.70
C ARG A 142 3.59 -8.63 -5.65
N GLN A 143 3.05 -8.91 -6.85
CA GLN A 143 2.57 -7.87 -7.77
C GLN A 143 1.10 -7.52 -7.46
N PRO A 144 0.68 -6.25 -7.58
CA PRO A 144 -0.71 -5.86 -7.33
C PRO A 144 -1.67 -6.37 -8.41
N PHE A 145 -1.16 -6.71 -9.59
CA PHE A 145 -1.96 -7.24 -10.70
C PHE A 145 -1.30 -8.47 -11.29
N GLU A 146 -2.06 -9.55 -11.41
CA GLU A 146 -1.60 -10.81 -11.97
C GLU A 146 -2.22 -11.00 -13.36
N LEU A 147 -1.39 -11.24 -14.36
CA LEU A 147 -1.90 -11.49 -15.71
C LEU A 147 -2.74 -12.77 -15.73
N THR A 148 -3.94 -12.67 -16.29
CA THR A 148 -4.81 -13.81 -16.52
C THR A 148 -4.67 -14.33 -17.94
N ASN A 149 -5.09 -15.57 -18.21
CA ASN A 149 -5.20 -16.09 -19.58
C ASN A 149 -6.52 -15.67 -20.27
N ARG A 150 -7.20 -14.62 -19.77
CA ARG A 150 -8.47 -14.14 -20.31
C ARG A 150 -8.20 -12.96 -21.24
N SER A 151 -8.52 -13.16 -22.51
CA SER A 151 -8.49 -12.09 -23.51
C SER A 151 -9.76 -12.14 -24.36
N PHE A 152 -10.20 -10.97 -24.80
CA PHE A 152 -11.40 -10.82 -25.61
C PHE A 152 -11.15 -9.80 -26.71
N SER A 153 -11.86 -9.90 -27.83
CA SER A 153 -11.76 -8.93 -28.91
C SER A 153 -13.01 -8.09 -28.97
N LEU A 154 -12.83 -6.77 -28.95
CA LEU A 154 -13.85 -5.83 -29.34
C LEU A 154 -14.07 -5.90 -30.86
N LYS A 155 -15.25 -5.49 -31.30
CA LYS A 155 -15.60 -5.30 -32.71
C LYS A 155 -15.14 -3.95 -33.24
N ILE A 156 -14.67 -3.07 -32.35
CA ILE A 156 -14.15 -1.74 -32.66
C ILE A 156 -12.71 -1.61 -32.15
N VAL A 157 -11.96 -0.68 -32.76
CA VAL A 157 -10.72 -0.18 -32.17
C VAL A 157 -11.12 0.94 -31.20
N PRO A 158 -10.98 0.74 -29.88
CA PRO A 158 -11.44 1.72 -28.90
C PRO A 158 -10.48 2.91 -28.81
N ASP A 159 -11.05 4.10 -28.64
CA ASP A 159 -10.36 5.30 -28.15
C ASP A 159 -10.65 5.57 -26.67
N PHE A 160 -11.74 4.98 -26.16
CA PHE A 160 -12.15 5.09 -24.77
C PHE A 160 -12.60 3.74 -24.24
N LEU A 161 -12.24 3.46 -22.98
CA LEU A 161 -12.63 2.26 -22.25
C LEU A 161 -13.15 2.67 -20.87
N PHE A 162 -14.32 2.19 -20.50
CA PHE A 162 -14.96 2.45 -19.22
C PHE A 162 -15.42 1.15 -18.59
N ALA A 163 -15.38 1.08 -17.26
CA ALA A 163 -15.96 0.01 -16.48
C ALA A 163 -17.08 0.55 -15.60
N GLY A 164 -18.17 -0.21 -15.47
CA GLY A 164 -19.33 0.14 -14.67
C GLY A 164 -20.45 -0.88 -14.81
N ASP A 165 -21.33 -0.95 -13.82
CA ASP A 165 -22.52 -1.81 -13.85
C ASP A 165 -23.62 -1.11 -14.68
N PHE A 166 -23.73 -1.44 -15.96
CA PHE A 166 -24.64 -0.78 -16.91
C PHE A 166 -25.98 -1.50 -17.05
N ASP A 167 -26.04 -2.78 -16.70
CA ASP A 167 -27.28 -3.57 -16.69
C ASP A 167 -27.90 -3.80 -15.31
N ALA A 168 -27.28 -3.23 -14.26
CA ALA A 168 -27.71 -3.26 -12.87
C ALA A 168 -27.76 -4.67 -12.25
N ASP A 169 -26.90 -5.57 -12.70
CA ASP A 169 -26.79 -6.93 -12.16
C ASP A 169 -25.82 -7.04 -10.97
N GLY A 170 -25.14 -5.94 -10.63
CA GLY A 170 -24.18 -5.84 -9.55
C GLY A 170 -22.76 -6.27 -9.93
N ARG A 171 -22.49 -6.53 -11.21
CA ARG A 171 -21.18 -6.92 -11.75
C ARG A 171 -20.70 -5.83 -12.69
N PRO A 172 -19.39 -5.49 -12.69
CA PRO A 172 -18.90 -4.48 -13.60
C PRO A 172 -18.89 -4.97 -15.06
N ASP A 173 -19.47 -4.18 -15.95
CA ASP A 173 -19.41 -4.33 -17.39
C ASP A 173 -18.28 -3.47 -17.98
N ILE A 174 -17.99 -3.69 -19.26
CA ILE A 174 -17.07 -2.86 -20.05
C ILE A 174 -17.84 -2.11 -21.13
N LEU A 175 -17.61 -0.80 -21.24
CA LEU A 175 -18.06 0.04 -22.34
C LEU A 175 -16.85 0.56 -23.13
N ALA A 176 -16.84 0.27 -24.42
CA ALA A 176 -15.85 0.76 -25.37
C ALA A 176 -16.48 1.75 -26.36
N ALA A 177 -15.73 2.81 -26.70
CA ALA A 177 -16.15 3.79 -27.68
C ALA A 177 -15.01 4.14 -28.65
N ALA A 178 -15.36 4.33 -29.93
CA ALA A 178 -14.43 4.78 -30.97
C ALA A 178 -14.76 6.22 -31.40
N LYS A 179 -13.75 7.08 -31.39
CA LYS A 179 -13.84 8.49 -31.74
C LYS A 179 -14.27 8.65 -33.20
N GLY A 180 -15.16 9.60 -33.45
CA GLY A 180 -15.65 9.88 -34.80
C GLY A 180 -16.65 8.85 -35.33
N THR A 181 -17.10 7.91 -34.50
CA THR A 181 -18.16 6.96 -34.82
C THR A 181 -19.37 7.16 -33.91
N SER A 182 -20.51 6.58 -34.28
CA SER A 182 -21.69 6.44 -33.41
C SER A 182 -21.80 5.05 -32.77
N PHE A 183 -20.73 4.24 -32.86
CA PHE A 183 -20.71 2.89 -32.34
C PHE A 183 -20.16 2.87 -30.91
N LEU A 184 -20.94 2.27 -30.02
CA LEU A 184 -20.56 1.89 -28.67
C LEU A 184 -20.69 0.37 -28.56
N GLU A 185 -19.73 -0.27 -27.91
CA GLU A 185 -19.81 -1.69 -27.59
C GLU A 185 -19.80 -1.87 -26.08
N VAL A 186 -20.82 -2.58 -25.58
CA VAL A 186 -20.92 -2.99 -24.17
C VAL A 186 -20.68 -4.49 -24.09
N MET A 187 -19.83 -4.91 -23.16
CA MET A 187 -19.59 -6.30 -22.81
C MET A 187 -20.01 -6.51 -21.36
N SER A 188 -21.04 -7.34 -21.14
CA SER A 188 -21.51 -7.63 -19.79
C SER A 188 -20.48 -8.42 -18.98
N GLY A 189 -20.30 -8.06 -17.71
CA GLY A 189 -19.50 -8.79 -16.76
C GLY A 189 -20.25 -9.98 -16.17
N ASP A 190 -19.56 -11.08 -15.88
CA ASP A 190 -20.14 -12.26 -15.23
C ASP A 190 -19.63 -12.48 -13.79
N GLY A 191 -18.73 -11.60 -13.30
CA GLY A 191 -18.26 -11.64 -11.93
C GLY A 191 -17.39 -12.87 -11.63
N ARG A 192 -16.67 -13.40 -12.62
CA ARG A 192 -15.88 -14.64 -12.49
C ARG A 192 -14.57 -14.58 -13.24
#